data_AF-A0A2J8LLQ6-F1
#
_entry.id   AF-A0A2J8LLQ6-F1
#
_cell.length_a   1.000
_cell.length_b   1.000
_cell.length_c   1.000
_cell.angle_alpha   90.00
_cell.angle_beta   90.00
_cell.angle_gamma   90.00
#
_symmetry.space_group_name_H-M   'P 1'
#
loop_
_entity.id
_entity.type
_entity.pdbx_description
1 polymer ?
#
loop_
_entity_poly.entity_id
_entity_poly.type
_entity_poly.pdbx_seq_one_letter_code
_entity_poly.pdbx_strand_id
1 'polypeptide(L)'
;MFLPHMNHLTLEQTFFSQVLPKTVKLFDDMMYELTSQARGLSSQNLEIQTTLRNILQTMVQLLGALTGCVQHICATQESIILENIQSLPSSVLHIIKSTFVHCKNSESVYSGCLHLVSDLLQALFKEAYSLQKQLMELLDMVCMDPLADDNDDILNMVIGE
;
A
#
# COMPACT_ATOMS: atom_id res chain seq x y z
N MET A 1 -10.79 -23.41 10.57
CA MET A 1 -9.34 -23.67 10.61
C MET A 1 -8.79 -22.87 11.78
N PHE A 2 -8.27 -23.53 12.83
CA PHE A 2 -7.73 -22.86 14.03
C PHE A 2 -6.29 -22.41 13.76
N LEU A 3 -6.11 -21.27 13.09
CA LEU A 3 -4.83 -20.59 13.09
C LEU A 3 -4.67 -19.89 14.45
N PRO A 4 -3.47 -19.90 15.06
CA PRO A 4 -3.23 -19.17 16.30
C PRO A 4 -3.59 -17.71 16.06
N HIS A 5 -4.47 -17.17 16.90
CA HIS A 5 -4.89 -15.77 16.82
C HIS A 5 -3.68 -14.90 17.20
N MET A 6 -2.89 -14.51 16.21
CA MET A 6 -1.89 -13.46 16.39
C MET A 6 -2.64 -12.14 16.52
N ASN A 7 -2.51 -11.47 17.66
CA ASN A 7 -3.08 -10.14 17.81
C ASN A 7 -2.37 -9.16 16.84
N HIS A 8 -3.05 -8.08 16.48
CA HIS A 8 -2.53 -7.12 15.50
C HIS A 8 -1.22 -6.48 15.97
N LEU A 9 -1.07 -6.20 17.27
CA LEU A 9 0.18 -5.68 17.83
C LEU A 9 1.39 -6.60 17.56
N THR A 10 1.22 -7.91 17.76
CA THR A 10 2.27 -8.89 17.48
C THR A 10 2.54 -8.96 15.98
N LEU A 11 1.50 -8.95 15.14
CA LEU A 11 1.64 -8.92 13.69
C LEU A 11 2.40 -7.66 13.22
N GLU A 12 2.10 -6.51 13.79
CA GLU A 12 2.77 -5.24 13.52
C GLU A 12 4.25 -5.29 13.89
N GLN A 13 4.57 -5.73 15.11
CA GLN A 13 5.94 -5.78 15.62
C GLN A 13 6.81 -6.83 14.94
N THR A 14 6.24 -8.00 14.63
CA THR A 14 7.01 -9.14 14.09
C THR A 14 7.06 -9.18 12.57
N PHE A 15 6.06 -8.59 11.90
CA PHE A 15 5.93 -8.69 10.44
C PHE A 15 5.83 -7.32 9.77
N PHE A 16 4.79 -6.51 10.02
CA PHE A 16 4.57 -5.30 9.23
C PHE A 16 5.69 -4.28 9.36
N SER A 17 6.13 -3.95 10.58
CA SER A 17 7.22 -3.01 10.81
C SER A 17 8.57 -3.47 10.21
N GLN A 18 8.75 -4.77 9.98
CA GLN A 18 9.98 -5.34 9.42
C GLN A 18 9.94 -5.51 7.89
N VAL A 19 8.77 -5.85 7.36
CA VAL A 19 8.57 -6.22 5.95
C VAL A 19 8.11 -5.03 5.14
N LEU A 20 7.14 -4.25 5.62
CA LEU A 20 6.55 -3.16 4.82
C LEU A 20 7.54 -2.07 4.44
N PRO A 21 8.51 -1.64 5.29
CA PRO A 21 9.53 -0.69 4.85
C PRO A 21 10.38 -1.22 3.69
N LYS A 22 10.67 -2.53 3.68
CA LYS A 22 11.39 -3.18 2.57
C LYS A 22 10.51 -3.28 1.33
N THR A 23 9.22 -3.56 1.51
CA THR A 23 8.23 -3.57 0.43
C THR A 23 8.09 -2.21 -0.24
N VAL A 24 8.00 -1.13 0.55
CA VAL A 24 7.95 0.25 0.05
C VAL A 24 9.23 0.57 -0.71
N LYS A 25 10.39 0.25 -0.15
CA LYS A 25 11.66 0.44 -0.84
C LYS A 25 11.72 -0.32 -2.17
N LEU A 26 11.34 -1.60 -2.19
CA LEU A 26 11.30 -2.40 -3.41
C LEU A 26 10.37 -1.79 -4.47
N PHE A 27 9.21 -1.28 -4.05
CA PHE A 27 8.28 -0.59 -4.94
C PHE A 27 8.88 0.69 -5.52
N ASP A 28 9.53 1.50 -4.68
CA ASP A 28 10.18 2.74 -5.10
C ASP A 28 11.36 2.47 -6.07
N ASP A 29 12.15 1.44 -5.79
CA ASP A 29 13.24 0.98 -6.66
C ASP A 29 12.69 0.53 -8.03
N MET A 30 11.59 -0.23 -8.06
CA MET A 30 10.90 -0.60 -9.30
C MET A 30 10.36 0.62 -10.05
N MET A 31 9.80 1.62 -9.36
CA MET A 31 9.30 2.84 -9.98
C MET A 31 10.41 3.69 -10.58
N TYR A 32 11.54 3.79 -9.87
CA TYR A 32 12.74 4.44 -10.38
C TYR A 32 13.22 3.76 -11.67
N GLU A 33 13.39 2.44 -11.63
CA GLU A 33 13.87 1.65 -12.77
C GLU A 33 12.96 1.83 -13.98
N LEU A 34 11.65 1.70 -13.75
CA LEU A 34 10.64 1.87 -14.77
C LEU A 34 10.71 3.25 -15.42
N THR A 35 10.81 4.32 -14.63
CA THR A 35 10.88 5.70 -15.15
C THR A 35 12.20 5.96 -15.87
N SER A 36 13.30 5.37 -15.39
CA SER A 36 14.63 5.52 -15.99
C SER A 36 14.72 4.86 -17.38
N GLN A 37 14.14 3.68 -17.53
CA GLN A 37 14.18 2.90 -18.76
C GLN A 37 13.07 3.26 -19.76
N ALA A 38 11.95 3.84 -19.30
CA ALA A 38 10.80 4.14 -20.15
C ALA A 38 11.11 5.00 -21.39
N ARG A 39 12.12 5.88 -21.31
CA ARG A 39 12.58 6.70 -22.45
C ARG A 39 13.20 5.88 -23.59
N GLY A 40 13.75 4.71 -23.28
CA GLY A 40 14.32 3.79 -24.27
C GLY A 40 13.30 2.84 -24.89
N LEU A 41 12.05 2.87 -24.43
CA LEU A 41 11.00 1.99 -24.91
C LEU A 41 10.69 2.28 -26.39
N SER A 42 10.74 1.23 -27.20
CA SER A 42 10.33 1.25 -28.60
C SER A 42 9.92 -0.17 -29.05
N SER A 43 9.24 -0.28 -30.19
CA SER A 43 8.85 -1.59 -30.74
C SER A 43 10.03 -2.46 -31.20
N GLN A 44 11.22 -1.87 -31.34
CA GLN A 44 12.43 -2.54 -31.79
C GLN A 44 13.31 -3.00 -30.61
N ASN A 45 13.19 -2.34 -29.45
CA ASN A 45 13.97 -2.69 -28.26
C ASN A 45 13.20 -3.65 -27.35
N LEU A 46 13.23 -4.93 -27.72
CA LEU A 46 12.52 -6.01 -27.01
C LEU A 46 13.04 -6.22 -25.58
N GLU A 47 14.32 -5.98 -25.32
CA GLU A 47 14.92 -6.16 -23.99
C GLU A 47 14.34 -5.16 -22.98
N ILE A 48 14.29 -3.88 -23.34
CA ILE A 48 13.65 -2.84 -22.52
C ILE A 48 12.16 -3.12 -22.38
N GLN A 49 11.49 -3.52 -23.47
CA GLN A 49 10.07 -3.87 -23.41
C GLN A 49 9.80 -5.00 -22.41
N THR A 50 10.55 -6.10 -22.48
CA THR A 50 10.42 -7.23 -21.55
C THR A 50 10.71 -6.79 -20.11
N THR A 51 11.75 -5.99 -19.90
CA THR A 51 12.12 -5.48 -18.57
C THR A 51 10.99 -4.64 -17.95
N LEU A 52 10.48 -3.65 -18.69
CA LEU A 52 9.38 -2.80 -18.23
C LEU A 52 8.10 -3.60 -17.96
N ARG A 53 7.78 -4.57 -18.83
CA ARG A 53 6.61 -5.44 -18.63
C ARG A 53 6.75 -6.30 -17.38
N ASN A 54 7.92 -6.88 -17.13
CA ASN A 54 8.18 -7.67 -15.94
C ASN A 54 8.08 -6.84 -14.65
N ILE A 55 8.61 -5.60 -14.67
CA ILE A 55 8.49 -4.67 -13.55
C ILE A 55 7.02 -4.36 -13.27
N LEU A 56 6.25 -3.94 -14.29
CA LEU A 56 4.83 -3.63 -14.15
C LEU A 56 4.04 -4.84 -13.61
N GLN A 57 4.31 -6.04 -14.12
CA GLN A 57 3.64 -7.26 -13.67
C GLN A 57 3.97 -7.59 -12.21
N THR A 58 5.23 -7.40 -11.79
CA THR A 58 5.65 -7.58 -10.39
C THR A 58 4.96 -6.57 -9.48
N MET A 59 4.82 -5.32 -9.92
CA MET A 59 4.07 -4.32 -9.17
C MET A 59 2.59 -4.66 -9.01
N VAL A 60 1.93 -5.15 -10.08
CA VAL A 60 0.54 -5.63 -10.00
C VAL A 60 0.41 -6.72 -8.92
N GLN A 61 1.32 -7.70 -8.91
CA GLN A 61 1.31 -8.76 -7.91
C GLN A 61 1.53 -8.23 -6.50
N LEU A 62 2.44 -7.26 -6.33
CA LEU A 62 2.71 -6.63 -5.04
C LEU A 62 1.47 -5.91 -4.51
N LEU A 63 0.79 -5.13 -5.35
CA LEU A 63 -0.44 -4.45 -4.97
C LEU A 63 -1.52 -5.46 -4.57
N GLY A 64 -1.68 -6.55 -5.33
CA GLY A 64 -2.63 -7.61 -4.98
C GLY A 64 -2.31 -8.31 -3.65
N ALA A 65 -1.03 -8.52 -3.35
CA ALA A 65 -0.62 -9.08 -2.06
C ALA A 65 -0.95 -8.13 -0.90
N LEU A 66 -0.71 -6.82 -1.07
CA LEU A 66 -1.09 -5.80 -0.10
C LEU A 66 -2.62 -5.72 0.08
N THR A 67 -3.38 -5.86 -1.01
CA THR A 67 -4.85 -5.94 -0.96
C THR A 67 -5.29 -7.09 -0.07
N GLY A 68 -4.68 -8.27 -0.25
CA GLY A 68 -4.93 -9.43 0.58
C GLY A 68 -4.55 -9.22 2.05
N CYS A 69 -3.45 -8.53 2.34
CA CYS A 69 -3.06 -8.18 3.71
C CYS A 69 -4.12 -7.28 4.38
N VAL A 70 -4.56 -6.22 3.70
CA VAL A 70 -5.58 -5.30 4.22
C VAL A 70 -6.89 -6.03 4.46
N GLN A 71 -7.38 -6.80 3.47
CA GLN A 71 -8.58 -7.63 3.59
C GLN A 71 -8.53 -8.59 4.75
N HIS A 72 -7.37 -9.22 4.99
CA HIS A 72 -7.21 -10.15 6.10
C HIS A 72 -7.38 -9.46 7.45
N ILE A 73 -6.81 -8.27 7.64
CA ILE A 73 -6.99 -7.51 8.88
C ILE A 73 -8.48 -7.19 9.06
N CYS A 74 -9.12 -6.63 8.03
CA CYS A 74 -10.54 -6.30 8.04
C CYS A 74 -11.44 -7.49 8.41
N ALA A 75 -11.10 -8.69 7.94
CA ALA A 75 -11.87 -9.90 8.20
C ALA A 75 -11.66 -10.50 9.61
N THR A 76 -10.64 -10.06 10.36
CA THR A 76 -10.26 -10.70 11.63
C THR A 76 -10.84 -10.04 12.88
N GLN A 77 -11.18 -8.75 12.85
CA GLN A 77 -11.74 -8.01 13.99
C GLN A 77 -12.69 -6.89 13.54
N GLU A 78 -13.72 -6.63 14.35
CA GLU A 78 -14.72 -5.57 14.08
C GLU A 78 -14.24 -4.15 14.40
N SER A 79 -13.26 -4.00 15.30
CA SER A 79 -12.65 -2.70 15.65
C SER A 79 -11.13 -2.86 15.75
N ILE A 80 -10.39 -1.95 15.13
CA ILE A 80 -8.94 -2.03 14.98
C ILE A 80 -8.29 -0.81 15.61
N ILE A 81 -7.38 -1.01 16.56
CA ILE A 81 -6.60 0.09 17.14
C ILE A 81 -5.52 0.49 16.13
N LEU A 82 -5.50 1.76 15.70
CA LEU A 82 -4.58 2.24 14.64
C LEU A 82 -3.11 1.96 14.97
N GLU A 83 -2.73 2.18 16.23
CA GLU A 83 -1.36 2.01 16.73
C GLU A 83 -0.85 0.57 16.57
N ASN A 84 -1.77 -0.40 16.58
CA ASN A 84 -1.47 -1.81 16.42
C ASN A 84 -1.28 -2.24 14.96
N ILE A 85 -1.47 -1.34 13.98
CA ILE A 85 -1.31 -1.63 12.55
C ILE A 85 -0.67 -0.48 11.74
N GLN A 86 -0.11 0.53 12.40
CA GLN A 86 0.27 1.82 11.80
C GLN A 86 1.17 1.73 10.55
N SER A 87 2.04 0.71 10.46
CA SER A 87 2.91 0.52 9.31
C SER A 87 2.14 0.19 8.03
N LEU A 88 0.98 -0.49 8.14
CA LEU A 88 0.21 -0.93 6.99
C LEU A 88 -0.51 0.21 6.26
N PRO A 89 -1.39 1.02 6.90
CA PRO A 89 -2.06 2.13 6.22
C PRO A 89 -1.09 3.11 5.59
N SER A 90 0.01 3.44 6.29
CA SER A 90 1.02 4.38 5.80
C SER A 90 1.75 3.85 4.55
N SER A 91 2.21 2.60 4.58
CA SER A 91 2.89 1.96 3.45
C SER A 91 1.96 1.79 2.24
N VAL A 92 0.72 1.36 2.48
CA VAL A 92 -0.29 1.18 1.44
C VAL A 92 -0.65 2.53 0.80
N LEU A 93 -0.85 3.58 1.60
CA LEU A 93 -1.15 4.91 1.10
C LEU A 93 -0.04 5.46 0.20
N HIS A 94 1.23 5.27 0.59
CA HIS A 94 2.38 5.65 -0.24
C HIS A 94 2.35 4.95 -1.59
N ILE A 95 2.18 3.62 -1.60
CA ILE A 95 2.17 2.80 -2.82
C ILE A 95 0.99 3.18 -3.74
N ILE A 96 -0.21 3.39 -3.18
CA ILE A 96 -1.38 3.85 -3.96
C ILE A 96 -1.08 5.21 -4.61
N LYS A 97 -0.61 6.17 -3.81
CA LYS A 97 -0.29 7.53 -4.29
C LYS A 97 0.73 7.48 -5.41
N SER A 98 1.84 6.77 -5.21
CA SER A 98 2.92 6.67 -6.20
C SER A 98 2.44 5.99 -7.48
N THR A 99 1.65 4.92 -7.37
CA THR A 99 1.03 4.26 -8.52
C THR A 99 0.14 5.21 -9.32
N PHE A 100 -0.76 5.95 -8.66
CA PHE A 100 -1.65 6.87 -9.37
C PHE A 100 -0.91 8.05 -10.01
N VAL A 101 0.12 8.58 -9.35
CA VAL A 101 0.98 9.61 -9.93
C VAL A 101 1.65 9.10 -11.20
N HIS A 102 2.19 7.88 -11.17
CA HIS A 102 2.81 7.26 -12.33
C HIS A 102 1.81 7.05 -13.48
N CYS A 103 0.64 6.45 -13.19
CA CYS A 103 -0.40 6.24 -14.19
C CYS A 103 -0.89 7.56 -14.81
N LYS A 104 -1.06 8.61 -14.00
CA LYS A 104 -1.43 9.95 -14.47
C LYS A 104 -0.40 10.55 -15.42
N ASN A 105 0.88 10.31 -15.17
CA ASN A 105 1.99 10.84 -15.97
C ASN A 105 2.44 9.86 -17.07
N SER A 106 1.76 8.73 -17.26
CA SER A 106 2.25 7.64 -18.11
C SER A 106 2.46 8.05 -19.57
N GLU A 107 1.58 8.87 -20.14
CA GLU A 107 1.75 9.36 -21.52
C GLU A 107 3.11 10.06 -21.74
N SER A 108 3.54 10.89 -20.79
CA SER A 108 4.82 11.59 -20.88
C SER A 108 6.00 10.67 -20.55
N VAL A 109 5.86 9.76 -19.58
CA VAL A 109 6.91 8.81 -19.19
C VAL A 109 7.28 7.89 -20.35
N TYR A 110 6.30 7.37 -21.09
CA TYR A 110 6.53 6.40 -22.17
C TYR A 110 6.68 7.03 -23.57
N SER A 111 6.72 8.37 -23.69
CA SER A 111 7.09 9.08 -24.92
C SER A 111 6.37 8.60 -26.20
N GLY A 112 5.05 8.34 -26.11
CA GLY A 112 4.24 7.85 -27.23
C GLY A 112 4.27 6.32 -27.45
N CYS A 113 5.14 5.60 -26.75
CA CYS A 113 5.24 4.13 -26.79
C CYS A 113 4.39 3.42 -25.70
N LEU A 114 3.48 4.16 -25.04
CA LEU A 114 2.59 3.66 -23.99
C LEU A 114 1.83 2.38 -24.40
N HIS A 115 1.42 2.29 -25.67
CA HIS A 115 0.66 1.17 -26.21
C HIS A 115 1.36 -0.19 -26.06
N LEU A 116 2.68 -0.23 -25.86
CA LEU A 116 3.46 -1.46 -25.66
C LEU A 116 3.29 -2.07 -24.26
N VAL A 117 2.74 -1.30 -23.32
CA VAL A 117 2.59 -1.67 -21.90
C VAL A 117 1.22 -1.28 -21.31
N SER A 118 0.29 -0.81 -22.14
CA SER A 118 -0.99 -0.22 -21.71
C SER A 118 -1.89 -1.22 -20.98
N ASP A 119 -1.85 -2.49 -21.37
CA ASP A 119 -2.55 -3.58 -20.71
C ASP A 119 -2.11 -3.75 -19.25
N LEU A 120 -0.81 -3.73 -19.00
CA LEU A 120 -0.24 -3.87 -17.66
C LEU A 120 -0.42 -2.61 -16.82
N LEU A 121 -0.34 -1.42 -17.42
CA LEU A 121 -0.67 -0.17 -16.72
C LEU A 121 -2.14 -0.11 -16.31
N GLN A 122 -3.04 -0.61 -17.16
CA GLN A 122 -4.45 -0.71 -16.81
C GLN A 122 -4.67 -1.71 -15.68
N ALA A 123 -3.99 -2.85 -15.69
CA ALA A 123 -4.02 -3.82 -14.60
C ALA A 123 -3.49 -3.19 -13.29
N LEU A 124 -2.37 -2.48 -13.36
CA LEU A 124 -1.76 -1.80 -12.22
C LEU A 124 -2.70 -0.75 -11.62
N PHE A 125 -3.34 0.07 -12.46
CA PHE A 125 -4.32 1.05 -12.01
C PHE A 125 -5.52 0.40 -11.33
N LYS A 126 -6.06 -0.69 -11.92
CA LYS A 126 -7.20 -1.43 -11.35
C LYS A 126 -6.85 -2.03 -9.99
N GLU A 127 -5.67 -2.61 -9.86
CA GLU A 127 -5.23 -3.19 -8.59
C GLU A 127 -5.00 -2.11 -7.54
N ALA A 128 -4.43 -0.96 -7.92
CA ALA A 128 -4.26 0.18 -7.01
C ALA A 128 -5.60 0.72 -6.51
N TYR A 129 -6.61 0.76 -7.39
CA TYR A 129 -7.96 1.16 -7.02
C TYR A 129 -8.65 0.13 -6.11
N SER A 130 -8.42 -1.17 -6.34
CA SER A 130 -8.87 -2.25 -5.44
C SER A 130 -8.26 -2.09 -4.05
N LEU A 131 -6.93 -1.90 -4.00
CA LEU A 131 -6.19 -1.66 -2.77
C LEU A 131 -6.67 -0.39 -2.05
N GLN A 132 -6.96 0.68 -2.79
CA GLN A 132 -7.52 1.91 -2.23
C GLN A 132 -8.88 1.65 -1.56
N LYS A 133 -9.79 0.90 -2.20
CA LYS A 133 -11.08 0.57 -1.59
C LYS A 133 -10.91 -0.21 -0.29
N GLN A 134 -10.00 -1.16 -0.29
CA GLN A 134 -9.70 -1.96 0.91
C GLN A 134 -9.07 -1.11 2.02
N LEU A 135 -8.20 -0.16 1.66
CA LEU A 135 -7.66 0.80 2.62
C LEU A 135 -8.78 1.68 3.22
N MET A 136 -9.75 2.14 2.41
CA MET A 136 -10.88 2.91 2.93
C MET A 136 -11.71 2.10 3.93
N GLU A 137 -12.02 0.85 3.60
CA GLU A 137 -12.73 -0.07 4.50
C GLU A 137 -11.96 -0.26 5.82
N LEU A 138 -10.65 -0.47 5.75
CA LEU A 138 -9.78 -0.55 6.93
C LEU A 138 -9.88 0.71 7.80
N LEU A 139 -9.79 1.89 7.18
CA LEU A 139 -9.84 3.17 7.89
C LEU A 139 -11.21 3.43 8.55
N ASP A 140 -12.30 2.91 7.99
CA ASP A 140 -13.64 3.00 8.57
C ASP A 140 -13.81 2.14 9.84
N MET A 141 -13.00 1.07 9.99
CA MET A 141 -13.00 0.20 11.18
C MET A 141 -11.96 0.61 12.24
N VAL A 142 -11.06 1.53 11.91
CA VAL A 142 -10.02 1.97 12.83
C VAL A 142 -10.61 2.88 13.90
N CYS A 143 -10.24 2.61 15.15
CA CYS A 143 -10.52 3.45 16.31
C CYS A 143 -9.20 3.97 16.89
N MET A 144 -9.22 5.18 17.46
CA MET A 144 -8.14 5.65 18.35
C MET A 144 -8.33 4.98 19.70
N ASP A 145 -7.23 4.64 20.40
CA ASP A 145 -7.31 3.94 21.69
C ASP A 145 -8.23 4.73 22.65
N PRO A 146 -9.37 4.15 23.10
CA PRO A 146 -10.29 4.83 24.01
C PRO A 146 -9.63 5.25 25.33
N LEU A 147 -8.54 4.58 25.72
CA LEU A 147 -7.78 4.90 26.94
C LEU A 147 -6.85 6.11 26.76
N ALA A 148 -6.62 6.58 25.54
CA ALA A 148 -5.90 7.83 25.28
C ALA A 148 -6.75 9.08 25.56
N ASP A 149 -8.08 8.91 25.72
CA ASP A 149 -9.03 9.98 26.06
C ASP A 149 -9.39 10.01 27.57
N ASP A 150 -8.71 9.21 28.41
CA ASP A 150 -8.68 9.41 29.85
C ASP A 150 -7.75 10.59 30.16
N ASN A 151 -8.20 11.77 29.74
CA ASN A 151 -7.74 13.01 30.32
C ASN A 151 -8.23 13.02 31.78
N ASP A 152 -7.40 12.45 32.66
CA ASP A 152 -7.39 12.52 34.13
C ASP A 152 -7.48 13.96 34.70
N ASP A 153 -7.72 14.96 33.86
CA ASP A 153 -7.78 16.38 34.19
C ASP A 153 -9.20 16.91 34.47
N ILE A 154 -10.28 16.19 34.12
CA ILE A 154 -11.65 16.69 34.36
C ILE A 154 -12.16 16.34 35.78
N LEU A 155 -11.68 15.25 36.38
CA LEU A 155 -12.09 14.85 37.74
C LEU A 155 -11.34 15.58 38.86
N ASN A 156 -10.20 16.21 38.56
CA ASN A 156 -9.39 16.94 39.55
C ASN A 156 -9.78 18.44 39.71
N MET A 157 -10.70 18.98 38.90
CA MET A 157 -11.19 20.36 39.04
C MET A 157 -12.37 20.53 40.01
N VAL A 158 -12.91 19.45 40.58
CA VAL A 158 -14.08 19.50 41.50
C VAL A 158 -13.71 19.21 42.96
N ILE A 159 -12.44 18.93 43.26
CA ILE A 159 -11.97 18.75 44.65
C ILE A 159 -10.74 19.64 44.89
N GLY A 160 -10.98 20.95 44.98
CA GLY A 160 -10.05 21.95 45.50
C GLY A 160 -10.81 22.87 46.45
N GLU A 161 -10.29 23.00 47.67
CA GLU A 161 -10.89 23.55 48.91
C GLU A 161 -11.68 24.86 48.82
#